data_AF-A0AB39W6X0-F1
#
_entry.id   AF-A0AB39W6X0-F1
#
_cell.length_a   1.000
_cell.length_b   1.000
_cell.length_c   1.000
_cell.angle_alpha   90.00
_cell.angle_beta   90.00
_cell.angle_gamma   90.00
#
_symmetry.space_group_name_H-M   'P 1'
#
loop_
_entity.id
_entity.type
_entity.pdbx_description
1 polymer ?
#
loop_
_entity_poly.entity_id
_entity_poly.type
_entity_poly.pdbx_seq_one_letter_code
_entity_poly.pdbx_strand_id
1 'polypeptide(L)'
;MKKITFNIISKKILLSVFALMTLISFTSCAKKVAFQTSSIVPAARGDVKIKKDENKNYLIKIELENLAEVNRIEPPKSAYVVWMETDDSSVKNIGQIKSDSKFLSSKLKASFETVTPFKPSKIFITAEDNAGVQYPGMQLIMETSTF
;
A
#
# COMPACT_ATOMS: atom_id res chain seq x y z
N MET A 1 54.02 -19.29 -4.95
CA MET A 1 52.54 -19.24 -5.00
C MET A 1 51.99 -20.66 -5.02
N LYS A 2 51.31 -21.13 -3.96
CA LYS A 2 50.71 -22.49 -3.93
C LYS A 2 49.43 -22.50 -4.75
N LYS A 3 49.37 -23.34 -5.81
CA LYS A 3 48.14 -23.59 -6.57
C LYS A 3 47.22 -24.47 -5.74
N ILE A 4 46.05 -23.95 -5.37
CA ILE A 4 44.99 -24.72 -4.73
C ILE A 4 44.24 -25.46 -5.83
N THR A 5 44.32 -26.80 -5.86
CA THR A 5 43.56 -27.65 -6.77
C THR A 5 42.30 -28.15 -6.08
N PHE A 6 41.15 -27.60 -6.46
CA PHE A 6 39.85 -28.03 -5.95
C PHE A 6 39.45 -29.41 -6.54
N ASN A 7 39.25 -30.40 -5.67
CA ASN A 7 38.81 -31.74 -6.05
C ASN A 7 37.37 -31.70 -6.63
N ILE A 8 37.06 -32.55 -7.60
CA ILE A 8 35.78 -32.60 -8.34
C ILE A 8 34.61 -32.84 -7.37
N ILE A 9 34.82 -33.67 -6.35
CA ILE A 9 33.82 -33.97 -5.30
C ILE A 9 33.49 -32.70 -4.50
N SER A 10 34.52 -31.92 -4.13
CA SER A 10 34.36 -30.64 -3.42
C SER A 10 33.60 -29.61 -4.26
N LYS A 11 33.82 -29.58 -5.59
CA LYS A 11 33.05 -28.72 -6.50
C LYS A 11 31.58 -29.13 -6.60
N LYS A 12 31.27 -30.43 -6.63
CA LYS A 12 29.88 -30.94 -6.65
C LYS A 12 29.15 -30.63 -5.35
N ILE A 13 29.81 -30.78 -4.20
CA ILE A 13 29.26 -30.41 -2.89
C ILE A 13 29.00 -28.91 -2.83
N LEU A 14 29.94 -28.08 -3.29
CA LEU A 14 29.78 -26.62 -3.29
C LEU A 14 28.63 -26.18 -4.23
N LEU A 15 28.49 -26.81 -5.39
CA LEU A 15 27.35 -26.57 -6.30
C LEU A 15 26.02 -26.97 -5.66
N SER A 16 25.98 -28.09 -4.95
CA SER A 16 24.78 -28.58 -4.27
C SER A 16 24.37 -27.67 -3.11
N VAL A 17 25.33 -27.14 -2.34
CA VAL A 17 25.06 -26.18 -1.26
C VAL A 17 24.55 -24.86 -1.83
N PHE A 18 25.14 -24.39 -2.93
CA PHE A 18 24.68 -23.18 -3.62
C PHE A 18 23.24 -23.34 -4.16
N ALA A 19 22.92 -24.49 -4.76
CA ALA A 19 21.58 -24.80 -5.25
C ALA A 19 20.53 -24.96 -4.12
N LEU A 20 20.94 -25.45 -2.94
CA LEU A 20 20.06 -25.55 -1.78
C LEU A 20 19.81 -24.17 -1.14
N MET A 21 20.81 -23.29 -1.15
CA MET A 21 20.72 -21.94 -0.59
C MET A 21 19.84 -20.99 -1.43
N THR A 22 19.76 -21.21 -2.75
CA THR A 22 18.82 -20.47 -3.62
C THR A 22 17.36 -20.83 -3.38
N LEU A 23 17.05 -22.01 -2.82
CA LEU A 23 15.67 -22.44 -2.53
C LEU A 23 15.04 -21.75 -1.30
N ILE A 24 15.85 -21.11 -0.44
CA ILE A 24 15.39 -20.45 0.80
C ILE A 24 15.07 -18.95 0.57
N SER A 25 15.18 -18.48 -0.67
CA SER A 25 15.12 -17.06 -0.98
C SER A 25 13.68 -16.58 -1.25
N PHE A 26 13.16 -15.79 -0.30
CA PHE A 26 12.07 -14.80 -0.42
C PHE A 26 10.60 -15.25 -0.30
N THR A 27 10.17 -15.60 0.91
CA THR A 27 8.74 -15.54 1.29
C THR A 27 8.37 -14.13 1.79
N SER A 28 8.42 -13.11 0.94
CA SER A 28 7.84 -11.81 1.30
C SER A 28 6.33 -11.87 1.04
N CYS A 29 5.57 -12.23 2.07
CA CYS A 29 4.11 -12.26 1.99
C CYS A 29 3.58 -10.82 1.99
N ALA A 30 3.08 -10.36 0.84
CA ALA A 30 2.34 -9.11 0.76
C ALA A 30 0.85 -9.41 0.98
N LYS A 31 0.20 -8.71 1.92
CA LYS A 31 -1.25 -8.80 2.13
C LYS A 31 -1.94 -7.84 1.15
N LYS A 32 -2.97 -8.33 0.45
CA LYS A 32 -3.81 -7.53 -0.44
C LYS A 32 -5.23 -7.52 0.12
N VAL A 33 -5.82 -6.34 0.32
CA VAL A 33 -7.17 -6.16 0.88
C VAL A 33 -7.95 -5.21 -0.01
N ALA A 34 -9.15 -5.61 -0.44
CA ALA A 34 -10.01 -4.74 -1.25
C ALA A 34 -10.73 -3.70 -0.39
N PHE A 35 -11.01 -2.53 -0.97
CA PHE A 35 -11.94 -1.58 -0.38
C PHE A 35 -13.37 -2.10 -0.45
N GLN A 36 -14.15 -1.80 0.58
CA GLN A 36 -15.58 -2.02 0.59
C GLN A 36 -16.29 -1.06 -0.37
N THR A 37 -17.50 -1.43 -0.79
CA THR A 37 -18.28 -0.58 -1.71
C THR A 37 -18.68 0.72 -1.01
N SER A 38 -18.35 1.84 -1.63
CA SER A 38 -18.73 3.18 -1.15
C SER A 38 -20.22 3.44 -1.34
N SER A 39 -20.85 4.10 -0.37
CA SER A 39 -22.19 4.67 -0.54
C SER A 39 -22.17 6.01 -1.29
N ILE A 40 -21.05 6.74 -1.26
CA ILE A 40 -20.88 8.06 -1.89
C ILE A 40 -20.40 7.93 -3.33
N VAL A 41 -19.49 6.98 -3.59
CA VAL A 41 -18.91 6.74 -4.92
C VAL A 41 -19.04 5.26 -5.31
N PRO A 42 -20.25 4.72 -5.57
CA PRO A 42 -20.47 3.27 -5.70
C PRO A 42 -19.69 2.58 -6.83
N ALA A 43 -19.34 3.35 -7.87
CA ALA A 43 -18.54 2.88 -9.00
C ALA A 43 -17.06 2.71 -8.65
N ALA A 44 -16.58 3.40 -7.61
CA ALA A 44 -15.18 3.33 -7.20
C ALA A 44 -14.82 1.92 -6.74
N ARG A 45 -13.64 1.48 -7.17
CA ARG A 45 -13.06 0.19 -6.81
C ARG A 45 -11.60 0.42 -6.48
N GLY A 46 -11.04 -0.45 -5.64
CA GLY A 46 -9.62 -0.40 -5.36
C GLY A 46 -9.20 -1.41 -4.33
N ASP A 47 -7.89 -1.46 -4.13
CA ASP A 47 -7.27 -2.34 -3.17
C ASP A 47 -6.05 -1.70 -2.50
N VAL A 48 -5.71 -2.26 -1.35
CA VAL A 48 -4.56 -1.90 -0.54
C VAL A 48 -3.63 -3.10 -0.48
N LYS A 49 -2.39 -2.90 -0.89
CA LYS A 49 -1.30 -3.86 -0.74
C LYS A 49 -0.37 -3.41 0.38
N ILE A 50 -0.28 -4.21 1.44
CA ILE A 50 0.62 -4.01 2.57
C ILE A 50 1.76 -5.01 2.47
N LYS A 51 2.99 -4.53 2.46
CA LYS A 51 4.20 -5.36 2.46
C LYS A 51 5.14 -4.90 3.56
N LYS A 52 5.61 -5.83 4.38
CA LYS A 52 6.66 -5.55 5.36
C LYS A 52 8.03 -5.58 4.68
N ASP A 53 8.84 -4.55 4.89
CA ASP A 53 10.21 -4.46 4.40
C ASP A 53 11.22 -5.09 5.38
N GLU A 54 12.49 -5.13 4.99
CA GLU A 54 13.58 -5.69 5.80
C GLU A 54 13.85 -4.87 7.07
N ASN A 55 13.52 -3.57 7.04
CA ASN A 55 13.63 -2.65 8.18
C ASN A 55 12.41 -2.71 9.11
N LYS A 56 11.50 -3.67 8.89
CA LYS A 56 10.24 -3.86 9.62
C LYS A 56 9.24 -2.72 9.47
N ASN A 57 9.40 -1.84 8.50
CA ASN A 57 8.38 -0.88 8.09
C ASN A 57 7.35 -1.54 7.18
N TYR A 58 6.20 -0.92 7.07
CA TYR A 58 5.10 -1.33 6.21
C TYR A 58 5.01 -0.39 5.02
N LEU A 59 5.23 -0.94 3.83
CA LEU A 59 4.94 -0.31 2.56
C LEU A 59 3.46 -0.49 2.26
N ILE A 60 2.75 0.61 2.14
CA ILE A 60 1.32 0.66 1.81
C ILE A 60 1.19 1.20 0.40
N LYS A 61 0.61 0.41 -0.50
CA LYS A 61 0.26 0.82 -1.86
C LYS A 61 -1.25 0.72 -2.05
N ILE A 62 -1.83 1.75 -2.63
CA ILE A 62 -3.25 1.84 -2.93
C ILE A 62 -3.43 2.06 -4.42
N GLU A 63 -4.28 1.27 -5.05
CA GLU A 63 -4.70 1.42 -6.43
C GLU A 63 -6.22 1.58 -6.47
N LEU A 64 -6.69 2.64 -7.13
CA LEU A 64 -8.11 2.98 -7.25
C LEU A 64 -8.49 3.16 -8.71
N GLU A 65 -9.73 2.79 -9.04
CA GLU A 65 -10.35 2.95 -10.34
C GLU A 65 -11.77 3.49 -10.17
N ASN A 66 -12.26 4.24 -11.18
CA ASN A 66 -13.57 4.87 -11.19
C ASN A 66 -13.81 5.81 -9.98
N LEU A 67 -12.74 6.41 -9.44
CA LEU A 67 -12.85 7.39 -8.37
C LEU A 67 -13.30 8.73 -8.96
N ALA A 68 -14.44 9.24 -8.49
CA ALA A 68 -14.94 10.54 -8.90
C ALA A 68 -13.93 11.66 -8.56
N GLU A 69 -13.89 12.71 -9.36
CA GLU A 69 -13.12 13.92 -9.04
C GLU A 69 -13.61 14.50 -7.71
N VAL A 70 -12.68 14.92 -6.85
CA VAL A 70 -12.98 15.34 -5.47
C VAL A 70 -13.87 16.59 -5.38
N ASN A 71 -13.88 17.43 -6.41
CA ASN A 71 -14.75 18.59 -6.53
C ASN A 71 -16.15 18.26 -7.08
N ARG A 72 -16.40 17.00 -7.47
CA ARG A 72 -17.70 16.53 -8.01
C ARG A 72 -18.49 15.65 -7.04
N ILE A 73 -17.91 15.29 -5.90
CA ILE A 73 -18.65 14.63 -4.83
C ILE A 73 -19.53 15.67 -4.12
N GLU A 74 -20.59 15.22 -3.45
CA GLU A 74 -21.51 16.11 -2.73
C GLU A 74 -21.42 15.85 -1.20
N PRO A 75 -21.13 16.86 -0.36
CA PRO A 75 -20.69 18.21 -0.75
C PRO A 75 -19.28 18.18 -1.40
N PRO A 76 -18.93 19.16 -2.25
CA PRO A 76 -17.64 19.20 -2.93
C PRO A 76 -16.48 19.44 -1.96
N LYS A 77 -15.34 18.80 -2.23
CA LYS A 77 -14.11 18.86 -1.41
C LYS A 77 -12.88 19.15 -2.27
N SER A 78 -11.74 19.32 -1.59
CA SER A 78 -10.47 19.71 -2.23
C SER A 78 -9.46 18.57 -2.32
N ALA A 79 -9.50 17.61 -1.40
CA ALA A 79 -8.52 16.54 -1.33
C ALA A 79 -9.11 15.21 -0.84
N TYR A 80 -8.64 14.11 -1.41
CA TYR A 80 -8.82 12.79 -0.79
C TYR A 80 -7.63 12.52 0.14
N VAL A 81 -7.93 12.31 1.41
CA VAL A 81 -6.93 12.01 2.44
C VAL A 81 -7.00 10.55 2.80
N VAL A 82 -5.83 9.91 2.85
CA VAL A 82 -5.67 8.51 3.22
C VAL A 82 -5.33 8.44 4.69
N TRP A 83 -6.10 7.64 5.41
CA TRP A 83 -5.96 7.40 6.84
C TRP A 83 -5.63 5.94 7.10
N MET A 84 -4.90 5.74 8.19
CA MET A 84 -4.55 4.43 8.71
C MET A 84 -4.95 4.36 10.17
N GLU A 85 -5.70 3.32 10.52
CA GLU A 85 -5.82 2.85 11.89
C GLU A 85 -4.67 1.87 12.17
N THR A 86 -4.02 2.02 13.31
CA THR A 86 -2.95 1.13 13.78
C THR A 86 -3.50 0.06 14.73
N ASP A 87 -2.67 -0.91 15.09
CA ASP A 87 -3.04 -1.99 16.01
C ASP A 87 -3.31 -1.52 17.46
N ASP A 88 -2.81 -0.34 17.84
CA ASP A 88 -3.15 0.38 19.07
C ASP A 88 -4.41 1.28 18.95
N SER A 89 -5.18 1.13 17.86
CA SER A 89 -6.37 1.93 17.54
C SER A 89 -6.12 3.43 17.35
N SER A 90 -4.86 3.86 17.13
CA SER A 90 -4.57 5.25 16.75
C SER A 90 -4.89 5.48 15.27
N VAL A 91 -5.49 6.63 14.95
CA VAL A 91 -5.74 7.05 13.56
C VAL A 91 -4.67 8.04 13.13
N LYS A 92 -4.05 7.80 11.97
CA LYS A 92 -2.99 8.63 11.41
C LYS A 92 -3.31 9.05 9.98
N ASN A 93 -3.12 10.33 9.67
CA ASN A 93 -3.06 10.81 8.29
C ASN A 93 -1.75 10.30 7.67
N ILE A 94 -1.84 9.49 6.61
CA ILE A 94 -0.66 8.94 5.94
C ILE A 94 -0.36 9.63 4.60
N GLY A 95 -1.20 10.59 4.21
CA GLY A 95 -1.00 11.45 3.05
C GLY A 95 -2.29 11.66 2.24
N GLN A 96 -2.14 12.29 1.08
CA GLN A 96 -3.24 12.56 0.16
C GLN A 96 -3.06 11.82 -1.16
N ILE A 97 -4.18 11.53 -1.82
CA ILE A 97 -4.17 11.04 -3.20
C ILE A 97 -3.90 12.26 -4.10
N LYS A 98 -2.78 12.22 -4.83
CA LYS A 98 -2.43 13.29 -5.78
C LYS A 98 -3.36 13.21 -6.99
N SER A 99 -4.27 14.18 -7.08
CA SER A 99 -5.19 14.35 -8.21
C SER A 99 -4.62 15.29 -9.25
N ASP A 100 -3.37 15.09 -9.68
CA ASP A 100 -2.91 15.78 -10.87
C ASP A 100 -3.68 15.19 -12.06
N SER A 101 -4.30 16.02 -12.88
CA SER A 101 -5.09 15.63 -14.07
C SER A 101 -4.38 14.64 -15.02
N LYS A 102 -3.04 14.50 -14.92
CA LYS A 102 -2.26 13.49 -15.64
C LYS A 102 -2.24 12.12 -14.93
N PHE A 103 -2.27 12.09 -13.60
CA PHE A 103 -2.29 10.88 -12.76
C PHE A 103 -3.72 10.36 -12.53
N LEU A 104 -4.67 11.26 -12.25
CA LEU A 104 -6.10 11.00 -12.47
C LEU A 104 -6.39 11.19 -13.96
N SER A 105 -5.91 10.25 -14.78
CA SER A 105 -6.20 10.27 -16.22
C SER A 105 -7.71 10.33 -16.46
N SER A 106 -8.12 10.61 -17.71
CA SER A 106 -9.51 10.52 -18.19
C SER A 106 -10.25 9.20 -17.84
N LYS A 107 -9.56 8.22 -17.26
CA LYS A 107 -10.08 6.94 -16.78
C LYS A 107 -10.38 6.87 -15.28
N LEU A 108 -10.38 7.98 -14.54
CA LEU A 108 -10.75 8.03 -13.11
C LEU A 108 -9.92 7.07 -12.24
N LYS A 109 -8.62 6.91 -12.57
CA LYS A 109 -7.69 6.04 -11.84
C LYS A 109 -6.83 6.85 -10.89
N ALA A 110 -6.51 6.29 -9.72
CA ALA A 110 -5.64 6.94 -8.75
C ALA A 110 -4.69 5.93 -8.11
N SER A 111 -3.53 6.40 -7.67
CA SER A 111 -2.63 5.59 -6.87
C SER A 111 -2.03 6.40 -5.73
N PHE A 112 -1.66 5.69 -4.67
CA PHE A 112 -1.01 6.26 -3.50
C PHE A 112 -0.01 5.24 -2.94
N GLU A 113 1.15 5.73 -2.50
CA GLU A 113 2.21 4.89 -1.94
C GLU A 113 2.87 5.63 -0.78
N THR A 114 3.06 4.93 0.34
CA THR A 114 3.76 5.46 1.52
C THR A 114 4.41 4.34 2.32
N VAL A 115 5.30 4.70 3.24
CA VAL A 115 5.96 3.80 4.19
C VAL A 115 5.71 4.27 5.61
N THR A 116 5.46 3.33 6.52
CA THR A 116 5.20 3.62 7.93
C THR A 116 5.86 2.60 8.84
N PRO A 117 6.43 2.99 9.99
CA PRO A 117 6.91 2.04 10.99
C PRO A 117 5.77 1.39 11.78
N PHE A 118 4.58 1.99 11.76
CA PHE A 118 3.42 1.51 12.51
C PHE A 118 2.67 0.43 11.74
N LYS A 119 2.19 -0.60 12.44
CA LYS A 119 1.44 -1.70 11.84
C LYS A 119 0.01 -1.25 11.54
N PRO A 120 -0.44 -1.28 10.27
CA PRO A 120 -1.82 -0.96 9.93
C PRO A 120 -2.76 -2.10 10.36
N SER A 121 -3.94 -1.73 10.83
CA SER A 121 -5.09 -2.62 11.10
C SER A 121 -6.27 -2.35 10.17
N LYS A 122 -6.41 -1.10 9.70
CA LYS A 122 -7.40 -0.68 8.70
C LYS A 122 -6.89 0.53 7.92
N ILE A 123 -7.24 0.60 6.63
CA ILE A 123 -7.04 1.79 5.79
C ILE A 123 -8.40 2.32 5.32
N PHE A 124 -8.55 3.64 5.34
CA PHE A 124 -9.73 4.32 4.82
C PHE A 124 -9.39 5.67 4.18
N ILE A 125 -10.30 6.18 3.35
CA ILE A 125 -10.13 7.40 2.58
C ILE A 125 -11.33 8.31 2.87
N THR A 126 -11.05 9.57 3.18
CA THR A 126 -12.06 10.61 3.31
C THR A 126 -11.87 11.69 2.26
N ALA A 127 -12.92 12.47 2.02
CA ALA A 127 -12.80 13.71 1.27
C ALA A 127 -12.81 14.91 2.21
N GLU A 128 -11.85 15.79 2.04
CA GLU A 128 -11.51 16.87 2.97
C GLU A 128 -11.36 18.21 2.25
N ASP A 129 -11.61 19.30 2.98
CA ASP A 129 -11.44 20.67 2.47
C ASP A 129 -9.95 21.04 2.33
N ASN A 130 -9.06 20.35 3.06
CA ASN A 130 -7.61 20.50 3.00
C ASN A 130 -6.94 19.12 3.25
N ALA A 131 -5.84 18.84 2.57
CA ALA A 131 -5.08 17.60 2.76
C ALA A 131 -4.31 17.53 4.10
N GLY A 132 -3.96 18.67 4.71
CA GLY A 132 -3.18 18.76 5.95
C GLY A 132 -3.99 18.63 7.24
N VAL A 133 -5.22 18.11 7.17
CA VAL A 133 -6.09 17.93 8.34
C VAL A 133 -5.50 16.91 9.32
N GLN A 134 -5.67 17.19 10.62
CA GLN A 134 -5.16 16.34 11.71
C GLN A 134 -6.16 15.24 12.11
N TYR A 135 -7.43 15.42 11.78
CA TYR A 135 -8.51 14.49 12.10
C TYR A 135 -9.36 14.24 10.85
N PRO A 136 -9.88 13.02 10.66
CA PRO A 136 -10.75 12.71 9.54
C PRO A 136 -12.08 13.46 9.68
N GLY A 137 -12.54 14.01 8.56
CA GLY A 137 -13.88 14.54 8.40
C GLY A 137 -14.94 13.46 8.29
N MET A 138 -16.19 13.87 8.08
CA MET A 138 -17.34 12.97 8.08
C MET A 138 -17.58 12.26 6.75
N GLN A 139 -16.97 12.74 5.66
CA GLN A 139 -17.23 12.23 4.31
C GLN A 139 -16.32 11.05 3.99
N LEU A 140 -16.68 9.88 4.54
CA LEU A 140 -16.01 8.62 4.28
C LEU A 140 -16.27 8.14 2.85
N ILE A 141 -15.20 8.01 2.07
CA ILE A 141 -15.27 7.60 0.68
C ILE A 141 -15.17 6.08 0.57
N MET A 142 -14.12 5.48 1.14
CA MET A 142 -13.92 4.03 1.09
C MET A 142 -13.15 3.58 2.33
N GLU A 143 -13.44 2.38 2.82
CA GLU A 143 -12.66 1.72 3.87
C GLU A 143 -12.43 0.24 3.56
N THR A 144 -11.39 -0.32 4.15
CA THR A 144 -11.11 -1.76 4.09
C THR A 144 -11.79 -2.48 5.26
N SER A 145 -11.97 -3.80 5.16
CA SER A 145 -12.17 -4.61 6.37
C SER A 145 -10.92 -4.58 7.24
N THR A 146 -11.06 -4.71 8.56
CA THR A 146 -9.93 -4.85 9.48
C THR A 146 -9.09 -6.09 9.11
N PHE A 147 -7.76 -6.02 9.28
CA PHE A 147 -6.83 -7.05 8.84
C PHE A 147 -5.61 -7.28 9.74
#